data_AF-A0A2Z6QL92-F1
#
_entry.id   AF-A0A2Z6QL92-F1
#
_cell.length_a   1.000
_cell.length_b   1.000
_cell.length_c   1.000
_cell.angle_alpha   90.00
_cell.angle_beta   90.00
_cell.angle_gamma   90.00
#
_symmetry.space_group_name_H-M   'P 1'
#
loop_
_entity.id
_entity.type
_entity.pdbx_description
1 polymer ?
#
loop_
_entity_poly.entity_id
_entity_poly.type
_entity_poly.pdbx_seq_one_letter_code
_entity_poly.pdbx_strand_id
1 'polypeptide(L)'
;MGDDKLCVLQNFNLTKLFDPERAALIKSLWNRFAKLYDLLREKKTDLQYFHLKAKAWYKLFLKKTVVDPKTNTILEQGLYRSSDVTPYIHVLVSHIWKFMLIHKRWD
;
A
#
# COMPACT_ATOMS: atom_id res chain seq x y z
N MET A 1 6.16 -3.55 -13.26
CA MET A 1 7.24 -3.32 -12.29
C MET A 1 8.40 -4.21 -12.69
N GLY A 2 9.57 -3.62 -12.98
CA GLY A 2 10.76 -4.41 -13.31
C GLY A 2 11.31 -5.12 -12.08
N ASP A 3 12.07 -6.19 -12.31
CA ASP A 3 12.53 -7.11 -11.27
C ASP A 3 13.35 -6.42 -10.18
N ASP A 4 14.18 -5.43 -10.54
CA ASP A 4 14.98 -4.65 -9.58
C ASP A 4 14.10 -3.90 -8.56
N LYS A 5 13.00 -3.30 -9.03
CA LYS A 5 12.06 -2.55 -8.18
C LYS A 5 11.32 -3.48 -7.22
N LEU A 6 11.00 -4.70 -7.68
CA LEU A 6 10.37 -5.71 -6.85
C LEU A 6 11.34 -6.23 -5.79
N CYS A 7 12.60 -6.46 -6.16
CA CYS A 7 13.66 -6.88 -5.23
C CYS A 7 13.84 -5.86 -4.09
N VAL A 8 13.89 -4.57 -4.40
CA VAL A 8 13.99 -3.51 -3.37
C VAL A 8 12.78 -3.52 -2.44
N LEU A 9 11.55 -3.58 -2.98
CA LEU A 9 10.33 -3.62 -2.16
C LEU A 9 10.32 -4.82 -1.19
N GLN A 10 10.74 -5.99 -1.68
CA GLN A 10 10.66 -7.24 -0.93
C GLN A 10 11.83 -7.47 0.02
N ASN A 11 13.04 -7.01 -0.30
CA ASN A 11 14.26 -7.44 0.40
C ASN A 11 15.02 -6.30 1.09
N PHE A 12 14.70 -5.03 0.83
CA PHE A 12 15.42 -3.93 1.46
C PHE A 12 15.24 -3.93 2.99
N ASN A 13 16.36 -3.82 3.70
CA ASN A 13 16.37 -3.78 5.16
C ASN A 13 16.13 -2.34 5.66
N LEU A 14 14.88 -2.05 6.01
CA LEU A 14 14.44 -0.74 6.49
C LEU A 14 15.00 -0.36 7.87
N THR A 15 15.45 -1.32 8.69
CA THR A 15 16.01 -1.01 10.02
C THR A 15 17.36 -0.29 9.94
N LYS A 16 17.99 -0.27 8.75
CA LYS A 16 19.18 0.55 8.49
C LYS A 16 18.89 2.05 8.40
N LEU A 17 17.62 2.43 8.19
CA LEU A 17 17.21 3.84 7.96
C LEU A 17 16.24 4.36 9.01
N PHE A 18 15.48 3.48 9.65
CA PHE A 18 14.41 3.84 10.57
C PHE A 18 14.50 3.00 11.84
N ASP A 19 13.93 3.53 12.93
CA ASP A 19 13.70 2.75 14.14
C ASP A 19 12.85 1.49 13.83
N PRO A 20 12.94 0.44 14.65
CA PRO A 20 12.30 -0.85 14.36
C PRO A 20 10.78 -0.75 14.14
N GLU A 21 10.09 0.11 14.89
CA GLU A 21 8.63 0.26 14.79
C GLU A 21 8.23 0.90 13.47
N ARG A 22 8.88 2.03 13.11
CA ARG A 22 8.67 2.70 11.83
C ARG A 22 9.08 1.82 10.65
N ALA A 23 10.20 1.10 10.76
CA ALA A 23 10.65 0.16 9.74
C ALA A 23 9.60 -0.94 9.50
N ALA A 24 9.03 -1.52 10.56
CA ALA A 24 7.99 -2.53 10.46
C ALA A 24 6.70 -1.97 9.79
N LEU A 25 6.33 -0.74 10.12
CA LEU A 25 5.14 -0.09 9.55
C LEU A 25 5.31 0.16 8.04
N ILE A 26 6.46 0.72 7.63
CA ILE A 26 6.79 0.92 6.21
C ILE A 26 6.87 -0.42 5.49
N LYS A 27 7.45 -1.45 6.11
CA LYS A 27 7.53 -2.80 5.53
C LYS A 27 6.15 -3.38 5.28
N SER A 28 5.21 -3.20 6.22
CA SER A 28 3.82 -3.63 6.06
C SER A 28 3.15 -2.94 4.88
N LEU A 29 3.39 -1.65 4.69
CA LEU A 29 2.89 -0.91 3.53
C LEU A 29 3.46 -1.46 2.21
N TRP A 30 4.77 -1.68 2.15
CA TRP A 30 5.46 -2.20 0.95
C TRP A 30 5.04 -3.62 0.61
N ASN A 31 4.94 -4.51 1.59
CA ASN A 31 4.50 -5.90 1.38
C ASN A 31 3.06 -5.95 0.87
N ARG A 32 2.18 -5.11 1.42
CA ARG A 32 0.79 -5.02 0.94
C ARG A 32 0.72 -4.46 -0.48
N PHE A 33 1.57 -3.49 -0.83
CA PHE A 33 1.67 -2.97 -2.19
C PHE A 33 2.16 -4.05 -3.17
N ALA A 34 3.23 -4.78 -2.82
CA ALA A 34 3.73 -5.89 -3.64
C ALA A 34 2.63 -6.94 -3.88
N LYS A 35 1.85 -7.28 -2.85
CA LYS A 35 0.72 -8.19 -2.99
C LYS A 35 -0.37 -7.68 -3.95
N LEU A 36 -0.64 -6.37 -4.01
CA LEU A 36 -1.55 -5.82 -5.01
C LEU A 36 -1.00 -6.03 -6.43
N TYR A 37 0.30 -5.89 -6.61
CA TYR A 37 0.93 -6.11 -7.90
C TYR A 37 0.87 -7.59 -8.33
N ASP A 38 1.09 -8.52 -7.41
CA ASP A 38 0.93 -9.96 -7.67
C ASP A 38 -0.51 -10.29 -8.09
N LEU A 39 -1.50 -9.77 -7.34
CA LEU A 39 -2.92 -9.93 -7.65
C LEU A 39 -3.29 -9.35 -9.02
N LEU A 40 -2.65 -8.28 -9.47
CA LEU A 40 -2.90 -7.71 -10.81
C LEU A 40 -2.41 -8.60 -11.95
N ARG A 41 -1.35 -9.38 -11.71
CA ARG A 41 -0.77 -10.29 -12.72
C ARG A 41 -1.52 -11.60 -12.83
N GLU A 42 -2.21 -12.00 -11.76
CA GLU A 42 -3.02 -13.21 -11.72
C GLU A 42 -4.35 -13.01 -12.46
N LYS A 43 -4.50 -13.65 -13.64
CA LYS A 43 -5.73 -13.59 -14.47
C LYS A 43 -7.01 -13.95 -13.68
N LYS A 44 -6.88 -14.87 -12.72
CA LYS A 44 -8.00 -15.40 -11.94
C LYS A 44 -8.32 -14.59 -10.69
N THR A 45 -7.58 -13.52 -10.38
CA THR A 45 -7.83 -12.71 -9.20
C THR A 45 -9.28 -12.25 -9.12
N ASP A 46 -9.89 -12.47 -7.95
CA ASP A 46 -11.22 -11.96 -7.67
C ASP A 46 -11.22 -10.42 -7.56
N LEU A 47 -12.19 -9.80 -8.22
CA LEU A 47 -12.27 -8.34 -8.37
C LEU A 47 -12.56 -7.66 -7.03
N GLN A 48 -13.46 -8.25 -6.24
CA GLN A 48 -13.84 -7.72 -4.93
C GLN A 48 -12.70 -7.90 -3.93
N TYR A 49 -12.01 -9.03 -3.99
CA TYR A 49 -10.81 -9.29 -3.20
C TYR A 49 -9.72 -8.26 -3.50
N PHE A 50 -9.42 -8.00 -4.78
CA PHE A 50 -8.45 -6.97 -5.15
C PHE A 50 -8.85 -5.60 -4.59
N HIS A 51 -10.10 -5.18 -4.82
CA HIS A 51 -10.60 -3.89 -4.34
C HIS A 51 -10.52 -3.76 -2.82
N LEU A 52 -10.86 -4.81 -2.07
CA LEU A 52 -10.75 -4.85 -0.62
C LEU A 52 -9.30 -4.73 -0.16
N LYS A 53 -8.36 -5.42 -0.81
CA LYS A 53 -6.92 -5.30 -0.49
C LYS A 53 -6.39 -3.91 -0.83
N ALA A 54 -6.81 -3.33 -1.94
CA ALA A 54 -6.40 -1.99 -2.35
C ALA A 54 -6.87 -0.93 -1.33
N LYS A 55 -8.12 -1.02 -0.87
CA LYS A 55 -8.66 -0.19 0.20
C LYS A 55 -7.93 -0.38 1.53
N ALA A 56 -7.61 -1.62 1.91
CA ALA A 56 -6.87 -1.91 3.14
C ALA A 56 -5.45 -1.33 3.09
N TRP A 57 -4.77 -1.44 1.95
CA TRP A 57 -3.47 -0.81 1.71
C TRP A 57 -3.58 0.72 1.79
N TYR A 58 -4.60 1.32 1.16
CA TYR A 58 -4.83 2.76 1.21
C TYR A 58 -5.12 3.29 2.62
N LYS A 59 -5.90 2.54 3.41
CA LYS A 59 -6.14 2.87 4.83
C LYS A 59 -4.84 2.87 5.64
N LEU A 60 -3.95 1.92 5.36
CA LEU A 60 -2.62 1.90 5.98
C LEU A 60 -1.77 3.08 5.51
N PHE A 61 -1.75 3.37 4.21
CA PHE A 61 -1.05 4.53 3.63
C PHE A 61 -1.43 5.84 4.35
N LEU A 62 -2.72 6.02 4.64
CA LEU A 62 -3.26 7.18 5.35
C LEU A 62 -3.25 7.06 6.88
N LYS A 63 -2.54 6.09 7.46
CA LYS A 63 -2.45 5.96 8.93
C LYS A 63 -1.90 7.26 9.50
N LYS A 64 -2.69 7.94 10.33
CA LYS A 64 -2.32 9.20 10.96
C LYS A 64 -1.39 8.96 12.14
N THR A 65 -0.52 9.94 12.41
CA THR A 65 0.22 10.00 13.67
C THR A 65 -0.75 10.28 14.80
N VAL A 66 -0.65 9.50 15.88
CA VAL A 66 -1.39 9.71 17.12
C VAL A 66 -0.44 10.38 18.10
N VAL A 67 -0.88 11.51 18.67
CA VAL A 67 -0.11 12.30 19.63
C VAL A 67 -0.93 12.42 20.91
N ASP A 68 -0.27 12.26 22.06
CA ASP A 68 -0.87 12.56 23.35
C ASP A 68 -1.10 14.08 23.47
N PRO A 69 -2.35 14.55 23.59
CA PRO A 69 -2.64 15.97 23.64
C PRO A 69 -2.10 16.66 24.90
N LYS A 70 -1.83 15.92 25.98
CA LYS A 70 -1.34 16.49 27.25
C LYS A 70 0.17 16.68 27.26
N THR A 71 0.90 15.72 26.69
CA THR A 71 2.38 15.69 26.72
C THR A 71 3.01 16.08 25.39
N ASN A 72 2.21 16.19 24.32
CA ASN A 72 2.65 16.37 22.94
C ASN A 72 3.60 15.25 22.45
N THR A 73 3.52 14.07 23.07
CA THR A 73 4.34 12.90 22.72
C THR A 73 3.69 12.07 21.62
N ILE A 74 4.46 11.62 20.63
CA ILE A 74 3.96 10.71 19.58
C ILE A 74 3.74 9.32 20.19
N LEU A 75 2.49 8.87 20.19
CA LEU A 75 2.09 7.55 20.67
C LEU A 75 2.15 6.49 19.56
N GLU A 76 1.75 6.88 18.35
CA GLU A 76 1.87 6.03 17.17
C GLU A 76 2.29 6.89 15.98
N GLN A 77 3.34 6.47 15.29
CA GLN A 77 3.79 7.16 14.09
C GLN A 77 2.88 6.82 12.89
N GLY A 78 2.42 7.85 12.18
CA GLY A 78 1.69 7.70 10.92
C GLY A 78 2.60 7.51 9.71
N LEU A 79 1.98 7.31 8.54
CA LEU A 79 2.65 7.20 7.24
C LEU A 79 2.48 8.48 6.41
N TYR A 80 1.55 8.49 5.47
CA TYR A 80 1.36 9.57 4.50
C TYR A 80 0.03 10.29 4.71
N ARG A 81 -0.09 11.50 4.15
CA ARG A 81 -1.29 12.33 4.21
C ARG A 81 -2.14 12.14 2.95
N SER A 82 -3.39 12.58 3.00
CA SER A 82 -4.27 12.59 1.82
C SER A 82 -3.77 13.51 0.71
N SER A 83 -3.03 14.57 1.05
CA SER A 83 -2.36 15.46 0.08
C SER A 83 -1.25 14.75 -0.71
N ASP A 84 -0.71 13.65 -0.19
CA ASP A 84 0.43 12.94 -0.79
C ASP A 84 -0.05 11.87 -1.80
N VAL A 85 -1.37 11.76 -2.00
CA VAL A 85 -1.97 10.81 -2.93
C VAL A 85 -1.74 11.30 -4.35
N THR A 86 -0.88 10.57 -5.07
CA THR A 86 -0.64 10.82 -6.48
C THR A 86 -1.80 10.31 -7.36
N PRO A 87 -1.94 10.80 -8.60
CA PRO A 87 -2.92 10.27 -9.55
C PRO A 87 -2.84 8.74 -9.74
N TYR A 88 -1.62 8.17 -9.73
CA TYR A 88 -1.44 6.72 -9.82
C TYR A 88 -2.00 5.96 -8.61
N ILE A 89 -1.83 6.49 -7.40
CA ILE A 89 -2.41 5.90 -6.19
C ILE A 89 -3.93 5.96 -6.26
N HIS A 90 -4.49 7.10 -6.68
CA HIS A 90 -5.94 7.23 -6.87
C HIS A 90 -6.47 6.19 -7.87
N VAL A 91 -5.84 6.05 -9.04
CA VAL A 91 -6.23 5.05 -10.04
C VAL A 91 -6.13 3.63 -9.50
N LEU A 92 -5.02 3.30 -8.84
CA LEU A 92 -4.80 1.97 -8.24
C LEU A 92 -5.93 1.56 -7.29
N VAL A 93 -6.32 2.47 -6.40
CA VAL A 93 -7.28 2.17 -5.33
C VAL A 93 -8.73 2.26 -5.82
N SER A 94 -9.04 3.24 -6.67
CA SER A 94 -10.42 3.56 -7.04
C SER A 94 -10.90 2.91 -8.34
N HIS A 95 -10.01 2.65 -9.30
CA HIS A 95 -10.42 2.34 -10.69
C HIS A 95 -9.88 1.02 -11.23
N ILE A 96 -8.72 0.53 -10.77
CA ILE A 96 -8.12 -0.71 -11.31
C ILE A 96 -9.06 -1.91 -11.25
N TRP A 97 -9.81 -2.10 -10.16
CA TRP A 97 -10.76 -3.21 -10.07
C TRP A 97 -11.88 -3.13 -11.13
N LYS A 98 -12.28 -1.92 -11.56
CA LYS A 98 -13.24 -1.72 -12.65
C LYS A 98 -12.61 -2.05 -14.01
N PHE A 99 -11.35 -1.66 -14.21
CA PHE A 99 -10.62 -2.05 -15.42
C PHE A 99 -10.49 -3.57 -15.52
N MET A 100 -10.16 -4.26 -14.42
CA MET A 100 -10.15 -5.72 -14.39
C MET A 100 -11.52 -6.32 -14.75
N LEU A 101 -12.64 -5.72 -14.33
CA LEU A 101 -13.99 -6.15 -14.71
C LEU A 101 -14.24 -5.98 -16.22
N ILE A 102 -13.83 -4.85 -16.80
CA ILE A 102 -14.01 -4.57 -18.24
C ILE A 102 -13.18 -5.54 -19.07
N HIS A 103 -11.90 -5.74 -18.74
CA HIS A 103 -11.01 -6.59 -19.51
C HIS A 103 -11.33 -8.09 -19.37
N LYS A 104 -11.85 -8.55 -18.23
CA LYS A 104 -12.36 -9.93 -18.10
C LYS A 104 -13.55 -10.25 -19.00
N ARG A 105 -14.26 -9.25 -19.54
CA ARG A 105 -15.36 -9.49 -20.49
C ARG A 105 -14.87 -9.81 -21.90
N TRP A 106 -13.59 -9.58 -22.19
CA TRP A 106 -13.01 -9.65 -23.53
C TRP A 106 -11.97 -10.77 -23.69
N ASP A 107 -11.79 -11.60 -22.65
CA ASP A 107 -11.10 -12.90 -22.70
C ASP A 107 -12.12 -14.01 -22.99
#